data_AF-A0A4Q3IBY6-F1
#
_entry.id   AF-A0A4Q3IBY6-F1
#
_cell.length_a   1.000
_cell.length_b   1.000
_cell.length_c   1.000
_cell.angle_alpha   90.00
_cell.angle_beta   90.00
_cell.angle_gamma   90.00
#
_symmetry.space_group_name_H-M   'P 1'
#
loop_
_entity.id
_entity.type
_entity.pdbx_description
1 polymer ?
#
loop_
_entity_poly.entity_id
_entity_poly.type
_entity_poly.pdbx_seq_one_letter_code
_entity_poly.pdbx_strand_id
1 'polypeptide(L)'
;MVDGSGPEILHEGDEPAPGEPVPALIARVFDGASQPLRVKLLSLLLRPVGPLALVAIASGAFASFLRRRTWQAPDLSFDDAARITGEQILELARYVDQASPDLIAQVAP
;
A
#
# COMPACT_ATOMS: atom_id res chain seq x y z
N MET A 1 24.58 -39.81 4.52
CA MET A 1 23.46 -39.76 3.57
C MET A 1 22.61 -38.58 3.99
N VAL A 2 22.66 -37.51 3.21
CA VAL A 2 21.93 -36.25 3.44
C VAL A 2 20.48 -36.40 2.99
N ASP A 3 19.53 -35.81 3.72
CA ASP A 3 18.61 -34.75 3.24
C ASP A 3 17.38 -34.65 4.14
N GLY A 4 16.95 -33.41 4.36
CA GLY A 4 15.80 -33.02 5.18
C GLY A 4 15.84 -31.55 5.56
N SER A 5 16.18 -30.68 4.60
CA SER A 5 15.90 -29.23 4.65
C SER A 5 14.41 -28.99 4.97
N GLY A 6 13.99 -27.99 5.73
CA GLY A 6 14.71 -26.85 6.29
C GLY A 6 14.02 -26.35 7.55
N PRO A 7 14.54 -25.28 8.18
CA PRO A 7 13.83 -24.67 9.28
C PRO A 7 12.55 -24.01 8.73
N GLU A 8 11.41 -24.32 9.32
CA GLU A 8 10.24 -23.46 9.32
C GLU A 8 10.70 -22.07 9.78
N ILE A 9 10.99 -21.20 8.81
CA ILE A 9 11.12 -19.78 9.06
C ILE A 9 9.68 -19.32 9.29
N LEU A 10 9.25 -19.44 10.54
CA LEU A 10 8.19 -18.63 11.10
C LEU A 10 8.45 -17.22 10.57
N HIS A 11 7.48 -16.66 9.84
CA HIS A 11 7.53 -15.28 9.32
C HIS A 11 7.80 -14.36 10.51
N GLU A 12 9.08 -14.09 10.76
CA GLU A 12 9.56 -13.03 11.61
C GLU A 12 8.83 -11.79 11.07
N GLY A 13 8.02 -11.17 11.91
CA GLY A 13 7.47 -9.86 11.60
C GLY A 13 8.65 -8.97 11.32
N ASP A 14 8.93 -8.78 10.03
CA ASP A 14 10.15 -8.19 9.51
C ASP A 14 10.20 -6.73 10.01
N GLU A 15 10.98 -6.54 11.07
CA GLU A 15 11.27 -5.22 11.62
C GLU A 15 11.75 -4.33 10.47
N PRO A 16 11.25 -3.09 10.36
CA PRO A 16 11.71 -2.19 9.31
C PRO A 16 13.22 -2.12 9.34
N ALA A 17 13.87 -2.35 8.20
CA ALA A 17 15.31 -2.19 8.08
C ALA A 17 15.69 -0.80 8.65
N PRO A 18 16.76 -0.67 9.44
CA PRO A 18 17.10 0.61 10.07
C PRO A 18 17.20 1.72 9.03
N GLY A 19 16.27 2.69 9.08
CA GLY A 19 16.19 3.79 8.11
C GLY A 19 15.34 3.53 6.85
N GLU A 20 14.51 2.49 6.82
CA GLU A 20 13.56 2.25 5.73
C GLU A 20 12.62 3.47 5.57
N PRO A 21 12.54 4.08 4.36
CA PRO A 21 11.63 5.20 4.15
C PRO A 21 10.18 4.72 4.25
N VAL A 22 9.31 5.51 4.87
CA VAL A 22 7.91 5.14 5.15
C VAL A 22 7.15 4.62 3.91
N PRO A 23 7.31 5.18 2.69
CA PRO A 23 6.69 4.60 1.50
C PRO A 23 7.08 3.15 1.19
N ALA A 24 8.33 2.77 1.45
CA ALA A 24 8.80 1.40 1.23
C ALA A 24 8.20 0.44 2.26
N LEU A 25 8.12 0.86 3.53
CA LEU A 25 7.45 0.11 4.58
C LEU A 25 5.97 -0.14 4.23
N ILE A 26 5.25 0.89 3.76
CA ILE A 26 3.84 0.76 3.38
C ILE A 26 3.66 -0.25 2.25
N ALA A 27 4.52 -0.20 1.22
CA ALA A 27 4.47 -1.14 0.10
C ALA A 27 4.73 -2.58 0.55
N ARG A 28 5.73 -2.79 1.40
CA ARG A 28 6.07 -4.10 1.96
C ARG A 28 4.93 -4.68 2.79
N VAL A 29 4.35 -3.86 3.69
CA VAL A 29 3.19 -4.26 4.49
C VAL A 29 2.00 -4.60 3.59
N PHE A 30 1.79 -3.85 2.50
CA PHE A 30 0.71 -4.12 1.57
C PHE A 30 0.86 -5.46 0.84
N ASP A 31 2.08 -5.84 0.42
CA ASP A 31 2.34 -7.12 -0.24
C ASP A 31 2.09 -8.32 0.68
N GLY A 32 2.46 -8.21 1.96
CA GLY A 32 2.20 -9.24 2.97
C GLY A 32 0.79 -9.20 3.60
N ALA A 33 0.00 -8.16 3.30
CA ALA A 33 -1.28 -7.93 3.99
C ALA A 33 -2.40 -8.86 3.52
N SER A 34 -3.29 -9.20 4.46
CA SER A 34 -4.59 -9.80 4.15
C SER A 34 -5.45 -8.85 3.31
N GLN A 35 -6.38 -9.38 2.51
CA GLN A 35 -7.27 -8.55 1.67
C GLN A 35 -7.97 -7.39 2.42
N PRO A 36 -8.53 -7.59 3.63
CA PRO A 36 -9.12 -6.48 4.39
C PRO A 36 -8.11 -5.38 4.73
N LEU A 37 -6.88 -5.76 5.08
CA LEU A 37 -5.81 -4.81 5.39
C LEU A 37 -5.33 -4.08 4.14
N ARG A 38 -5.24 -4.77 2.98
CA ARG A 38 -4.95 -4.14 1.69
C ARG A 38 -5.99 -3.09 1.32
N VAL A 39 -7.29 -3.39 1.45
CA VAL A 39 -8.36 -2.41 1.23
C VAL A 39 -8.22 -1.21 2.16
N LYS A 40 -7.95 -1.44 3.45
CA LYS A 40 -7.77 -0.37 4.43
C LYS A 40 -6.60 0.54 4.05
N LEU A 41 -5.42 -0.02 3.77
CA LEU A 41 -4.23 0.73 3.38
C LEU A 41 -4.47 1.53 2.10
N LEU A 42 -5.02 0.89 1.08
CA LEU A 42 -5.36 1.53 -0.19
C LEU A 42 -6.35 2.69 0.01
N SER A 43 -7.39 2.51 0.83
CA SER A 43 -8.37 3.57 1.13
C SER A 43 -7.74 4.80 1.81
N LEU A 44 -6.79 4.57 2.73
CA LEU A 44 -6.09 5.63 3.44
C LEU A 44 -5.19 6.42 2.49
N LEU A 45 -4.44 5.71 1.63
CA LEU A 45 -3.55 6.34 0.65
C LEU A 45 -4.31 7.09 -0.45
N LEU A 46 -5.49 6.61 -0.86
CA LEU A 46 -6.30 7.28 -1.89
C LEU A 46 -7.03 8.52 -1.36
N ARG A 47 -7.34 8.58 -0.07
CA ARG A 47 -8.11 9.68 0.54
C ARG A 47 -7.57 11.09 0.23
N PRO A 48 -6.26 11.38 0.29
CA PRO A 48 -5.71 12.70 -0.06
C PRO A 48 -5.44 12.90 -1.55
N VAL A 49 -5.71 11.91 -2.41
CA VAL A 49 -5.28 11.92 -3.81
C VAL A 49 -6.37 12.50 -4.70
N GLY A 50 -6.02 13.57 -5.42
CA GLY A 50 -6.92 14.20 -6.38
C GLY A 50 -7.08 13.40 -7.68
N PRO A 51 -8.15 13.65 -8.46
CA PRO A 51 -8.43 12.91 -9.70
C PRO A 51 -7.26 12.85 -10.69
N LEU A 52 -6.53 13.96 -10.87
CA LEU A 52 -5.40 14.00 -11.80
C LEU A 52 -4.26 13.08 -11.37
N ALA A 53 -3.98 12.99 -10.07
CA ALA A 53 -2.94 12.10 -9.55
C ALA A 53 -3.32 10.62 -9.73
N LEU A 54 -4.60 10.26 -9.59
CA LEU A 54 -5.08 8.88 -9.81
C LEU A 54 -4.81 8.35 -11.23
N VAL A 55 -4.80 9.22 -12.24
CA VAL A 55 -4.50 8.83 -13.63
C VAL A 55 -3.02 8.95 -13.99
N ALA A 56 -2.25 9.73 -13.22
CA ALA A 56 -0.86 10.00 -13.53
C ALA A 56 0.12 9.03 -12.82
N ILE A 57 -0.19 8.63 -11.59
CA ILE A 57 0.69 7.77 -10.77
C ILE A 57 0.63 6.33 -11.29
N ALA A 58 1.77 5.62 -11.26
CA ALA A 58 1.88 4.22 -11.61
C ALA A 58 1.27 3.88 -12.98
N SER A 59 1.53 4.74 -13.97
CA SER A 59 0.96 4.63 -15.33
C SER A 59 -0.57 4.56 -15.37
N GLY A 60 -1.24 5.19 -14.41
CA GLY A 60 -2.70 5.21 -14.32
C GLY A 60 -3.32 3.95 -13.72
N ALA A 61 -2.55 3.15 -12.97
CA ALA A 61 -3.07 1.97 -12.26
C ALA A 61 -4.28 2.28 -11.36
N PHE A 62 -4.40 3.53 -10.89
CA PHE A 62 -5.48 3.99 -10.03
C PHE A 62 -6.65 4.67 -10.79
N ALA A 63 -6.61 4.72 -12.12
CA ALA A 63 -7.62 5.40 -12.94
C ALA A 63 -9.03 4.81 -12.77
N SER A 64 -9.16 3.51 -12.51
CA SER A 64 -10.45 2.86 -12.27
C SER A 64 -11.20 3.42 -11.06
N PHE A 65 -10.46 4.02 -10.12
CA PHE A 65 -11.03 4.62 -8.93
C PHE A 65 -11.77 5.91 -9.26
N LEU A 66 -11.32 6.72 -10.23
CA LEU A 66 -11.89 8.05 -10.58
C LEU A 66 -13.41 8.20 -10.53
N ARG A 67 -14.16 7.15 -10.89
CA ARG A 67 -15.63 7.18 -10.94
C ARG A 67 -16.30 7.18 -9.55
N ARG A 68 -15.55 7.03 -8.46
CA ARG A 68 -16.11 6.95 -7.09
C ARG A 68 -16.10 8.32 -6.43
N ARG A 69 -17.22 8.65 -5.79
CA ARG A 69 -17.46 9.97 -5.15
C ARG A 69 -16.72 10.11 -3.82
N THR A 70 -16.37 8.97 -3.20
CA THR A 70 -15.64 8.87 -1.94
C THR A 70 -14.70 7.66 -1.98
N TRP A 71 -13.52 7.79 -1.36
CA TRP A 71 -12.50 6.72 -1.26
C TRP A 71 -12.60 5.92 0.04
N GLN A 72 -13.76 5.94 0.69
CA GLN A 72 -13.93 5.29 1.99
C GLN A 72 -14.09 3.77 1.83
N ALA A 73 -13.80 3.04 2.90
CA ALA A 73 -13.82 1.58 2.95
C ALA A 73 -15.14 0.87 2.56
N PRO A 74 -16.34 1.48 2.44
CA PRO A 74 -17.47 0.77 1.82
C PRO A 74 -17.44 0.75 0.28
N ASP A 75 -16.63 1.61 -0.37
CA ASP A 75 -16.60 1.74 -1.83
C ASP A 75 -15.45 0.98 -2.51
N LEU A 76 -14.45 0.47 -1.77
CA LEU A 76 -13.31 -0.30 -2.29
C LEU A 76 -13.50 -1.80 -2.07
N SER A 77 -13.57 -2.58 -3.16
CA SER A 77 -13.75 -4.03 -3.06
C SER A 77 -12.41 -4.77 -2.87
N PHE A 78 -12.50 -6.03 -2.43
CA PHE A 78 -11.33 -6.91 -2.39
C PHE A 78 -10.72 -7.15 -3.78
N ASP A 79 -11.54 -7.25 -4.83
CA ASP A 79 -11.07 -7.40 -6.21
C ASP A 79 -10.28 -6.18 -6.67
N ASP A 80 -10.66 -4.97 -6.23
CA ASP A 80 -9.92 -3.76 -6.54
C ASP A 80 -8.52 -3.81 -5.89
N ALA A 81 -8.44 -4.15 -4.60
CA ALA A 81 -7.17 -4.23 -3.88
C ALA A 81 -6.28 -5.40 -4.35
N ALA A 82 -6.87 -6.47 -4.90
CA ALA A 82 -6.15 -7.60 -5.46
C ALA A 82 -5.44 -7.28 -6.78
N ARG A 83 -5.92 -6.28 -7.54
CA ARG A 83 -5.33 -5.85 -8.82
C ARG A 83 -4.13 -4.92 -8.65
N ILE A 84 -3.96 -4.34 -7.45
CA ILE A 84 -2.88 -3.40 -7.17
C ILE A 84 -1.65 -4.15 -6.66
N THR A 85 -0.46 -3.77 -7.12
CA THR A 85 0.82 -4.36 -6.68
C THR A 85 1.52 -3.49 -5.63
N GLY A 86 2.43 -4.06 -4.85
CA GLY A 86 3.28 -3.30 -3.92
C GLY A 86 4.09 -2.20 -4.60
N GLU A 87 4.57 -2.41 -5.83
CA GLU A 87 5.26 -1.38 -6.62
C GLU A 87 4.36 -0.17 -6.91
N GLN A 88 3.10 -0.41 -7.28
CA GLN A 88 2.12 0.67 -7.51
C GLN A 88 1.79 1.40 -6.20
N ILE A 89 1.70 0.67 -5.08
CA ILE A 89 1.53 1.26 -3.75
C ILE A 89 2.74 2.09 -3.34
N LEU A 90 3.96 1.65 -3.66
CA LEU A 90 5.18 2.40 -3.38
C LEU A 90 5.16 3.76 -4.08
N GLU A 91 4.77 3.81 -5.36
CA GLU A 91 4.64 5.07 -6.09
C GLU A 91 3.56 5.99 -5.48
N LEU A 92 2.40 5.42 -5.13
CA LEU A 92 1.32 6.15 -4.48
C LEU A 92 1.75 6.72 -3.13
N ALA A 93 2.42 5.92 -2.31
CA ALA A 93 2.89 6.32 -0.98
C ALA A 93 3.98 7.39 -1.08
N ARG A 94 4.90 7.31 -2.05
CA ARG A 94 5.89 8.38 -2.32
C ARG A 94 5.21 9.69 -2.71
N TYR A 95 4.19 9.62 -3.56
CA TYR A 95 3.43 10.82 -3.92
C TYR A 95 2.76 11.45 -2.69
N VAL A 96 2.09 10.65 -1.86
CA VAL A 96 1.42 11.15 -0.65
C VAL A 96 2.42 11.75 0.34
N ASP A 97 3.56 11.09 0.55
CA ASP A 97 4.66 11.58 1.40
C ASP A 97 5.19 12.94 0.93
N GLN A 98 5.41 13.10 -0.38
CA GLN A 98 5.91 14.34 -0.97
C GLN A 98 4.86 15.46 -1.02
N ALA A 99 3.60 15.12 -1.31
CA ALA A 99 2.52 16.10 -1.47
C ALA A 99 1.99 16.61 -0.14
N SER A 100 2.15 15.86 0.96
CA SER A 100 1.62 16.20 2.28
C SER A 100 2.37 15.43 3.38
N PRO A 101 3.58 15.89 3.78
CA PRO A 101 4.38 15.21 4.81
C PRO A 101 3.64 15.04 6.15
N ASP A 102 2.73 15.97 6.50
CA ASP A 102 1.92 15.90 7.73
C ASP A 102 0.86 14.77 7.75
N LEU A 103 0.50 14.20 6.59
CA LEU A 103 -0.47 13.10 6.52
C LEU A 103 0.14 11.76 6.95
N ILE A 104 1.44 11.56 6.73
CA ILE A 104 2.13 10.33 7.16
C ILE A 104 2.35 10.32 8.68
N ALA A 105 2.60 11.48 9.28
CA ALA A 105 2.71 11.63 10.74
C ALA A 105 1.43 11.23 11.50
N GLN A 106 0.25 11.19 10.85
CA GLN A 106 -1.00 10.75 11.47
C GLN A 106 -1.21 9.23 11.46
N VAL A 107 -0.35 8.47 10.77
CA VAL A 107 -0.45 7.00 10.65
C VAL A 107 0.57 6.28 11.55
N ALA A 108 1.66 6.94 11.94
CA ALA A 108 2.61 6.43 12.92
C ALA A 108 2.30 7.01 14.32
N PRO A 109 1.93 6.20 15.32
CA PRO A 109 1.81 6.65 16.71
C PRO A 109 3.18 6.93 17.35
#